data_AF-A0A537NUI2-F1
#
_entry.id   AF-A0A537NUI2-F1
#
_cell.length_a   1.000
_cell.length_b   1.000
_cell.length_c   1.000
_cell.angle_alpha   90.00
_cell.angle_beta   90.00
_cell.angle_gamma   90.00
#
_symmetry.space_group_name_H-M   'P 1'
#
loop_
_entity.id
_entity.type
_entity.pdbx_description
1 polymer ?
#
loop_
_entity_poly.entity_id
_entity_poly.type
_entity_poly.pdbx_seq_one_letter_code
_entity_poly.pdbx_strand_id
1 'polypeptide(L)'
;MDSIFERAARCGVETEYRDGFGNLRAVDPKVLARILDALATGDAADRMLPRTILVRGSADQSLRLAGIEGQPLRWQIIADGKIAEGGGTSPLLTLPAMQNGVFLLRVTISCPGGHRSEDVCLIICHGRAYQGGQTAPARMWALAVQLYGVRSLRNWGHGDFTDLAALVDLAADLGAAGIGLNPLHALFDDRAADASPYAPNSRLFLNPLYIDVEAVPEFPGLKAAGLQEEIDRLRGQNSVDYEGVANAKTGALKLAYEAFLRQGTKERQHAFARFRDGGGSPLARFACFEWLRRKFGHPWWEWPPAWRRAEDESLARIGQTEAEAIGLFEFVQWLAHDQLDRCRAKAQERKLPLGLYLDIAVGVRTDGFDAWCDQDAVLSGMAVGAPPDALNTAGQNWGLAGFNPAGLEERQFEAFRRMLRASMRYAGAIRLDHVLGLKRLYLIPHGVQASQGAYVRFPFEAMLAVTALSSMEYKCIVAGEDLGTVPENFRETLAEWGIWTYQVMLFERSASGAFLPVESYRENALVSFGTHDVATFAGWRDHHDLAIKQALGMDAGETGEQRHSALEALRRALQQHGLES
;
A
#
# COMPACT_ATOMS: atom_id res chain seq x y z
N MET A 1 6.54 33.73 20.79
CA MET A 1 5.52 32.89 20.13
C MET A 1 6.05 32.63 18.74
N ASP A 2 6.38 31.38 18.44
CA ASP A 2 6.90 31.03 17.12
C ASP A 2 5.84 31.28 16.05
N SER A 3 6.28 31.76 14.89
CA SER A 3 5.41 31.92 13.74
C SER A 3 4.84 30.56 13.30
N ILE A 4 3.68 30.58 12.63
CA ILE A 4 3.07 29.36 12.09
C ILE A 4 4.01 28.62 11.11
N PHE A 5 4.85 29.37 10.40
CA PHE A 5 5.84 28.84 9.47
C PHE A 5 6.97 28.09 10.19
N GLU A 6 7.48 28.62 11.30
CA GLU A 6 8.49 27.92 12.11
C GLU A 6 7.92 26.65 12.73
N ARG A 7 6.67 26.69 13.21
CA ARG A 7 5.96 25.50 13.69
C ARG A 7 5.79 24.46 12.58
N ALA A 8 5.33 24.88 11.40
CA ALA A 8 5.19 24.02 10.21
C ALA A 8 6.51 23.33 9.84
N ALA A 9 7.59 24.10 9.75
CA ALA A 9 8.91 23.58 9.40
C ALA A 9 9.41 22.53 10.40
N ARG A 10 9.22 22.74 11.72
CA ARG A 10 9.56 21.78 12.77
C ARG A 10 8.75 20.49 12.71
N CYS A 11 7.48 20.58 12.32
CA CYS A 11 6.61 19.42 12.13
C CYS A 11 6.80 18.73 10.77
N GLY A 12 7.78 19.16 9.96
CA GLY A 12 8.07 18.56 8.67
C GLY A 12 7.14 18.99 7.54
N VAL A 13 6.35 20.05 7.72
CA VAL A 13 5.50 20.61 6.67
C VAL A 13 6.31 21.60 5.83
N GLU A 14 6.38 21.37 4.52
CA GLU A 14 7.01 22.29 3.57
C GLU A 14 6.14 23.55 3.43
N THR A 15 6.67 24.70 3.86
CA THR A 15 5.95 25.99 3.78
C THR A 15 5.96 26.59 2.38
N GLU A 16 6.91 26.14 1.55
CA GLU A 16 7.03 26.47 0.14
C GLU A 16 7.46 25.23 -0.65
N TYR A 17 7.00 25.09 -1.89
CA TYR A 17 7.37 23.97 -2.77
C TYR A 17 7.32 24.38 -4.24
N ARG A 18 7.94 23.60 -5.13
CA ARG A 18 7.78 23.76 -6.59
C ARG A 18 6.71 22.82 -7.11
N ASP A 19 5.75 23.35 -7.87
CA ASP A 19 4.73 22.54 -8.54
C ASP A 19 5.28 21.81 -9.78
N GLY A 20 4.44 21.02 -10.47
CA GLY A 20 4.85 20.25 -11.66
C GLY A 20 5.25 21.12 -12.86
N PHE A 21 5.01 22.43 -12.81
CA PHE A 21 5.49 23.41 -13.79
C PHE A 21 6.79 24.09 -13.37
N GLY A 22 7.31 23.78 -12.18
CA GLY A 22 8.50 24.41 -11.60
C GLY A 22 8.24 25.75 -10.89
N ASN A 23 6.97 26.19 -10.79
CA ASN A 23 6.63 27.44 -10.11
C ASN A 23 6.75 27.28 -8.60
N LEU A 24 7.36 28.27 -7.93
CA LEU A 24 7.40 28.30 -6.47
C LEU A 24 6.02 28.67 -5.91
N ARG A 25 5.49 27.85 -5.01
CA ARG A 25 4.21 28.02 -4.31
C ARG A 25 4.47 28.21 -2.83
N ALA A 26 3.86 29.22 -2.23
CA ALA A 26 3.80 29.39 -0.78
C ALA A 26 2.47 28.85 -0.25
N VAL A 27 2.50 28.14 0.88
CA VAL A 27 1.29 27.55 1.47
C VAL A 27 0.55 28.60 2.31
N ASP A 28 -0.77 28.66 2.17
CA ASP A 28 -1.62 29.56 2.96
C ASP A 28 -1.51 29.24 4.47
N PRO A 29 -1.30 30.23 5.36
CA PRO A 29 -1.24 30.02 6.81
C PRO A 29 -2.43 29.25 7.39
N LYS A 30 -3.65 29.43 6.86
CA LYS A 30 -4.84 28.69 7.31
C LYS A 30 -4.75 27.21 6.94
N VAL A 31 -4.16 26.88 5.80
CA VAL A 31 -3.90 25.49 5.41
C VAL A 31 -2.82 24.90 6.31
N LEU A 32 -1.74 25.63 6.58
CA LEU A 32 -0.70 25.19 7.52
C LEU A 32 -1.26 24.90 8.92
N ALA A 33 -2.16 25.74 9.43
CA ALA A 33 -2.79 25.54 10.73
C ALA A 33 -3.56 24.21 10.77
N ARG A 34 -4.40 23.97 9.74
CA ARG A 34 -5.15 22.72 9.62
C ARG A 34 -4.24 21.49 9.49
N ILE A 35 -3.11 21.63 8.80
CA ILE A 35 -2.13 20.55 8.68
C ILE A 35 -1.48 20.25 10.03
N LEU A 36 -1.01 21.29 10.72
CA LEU A 36 -0.42 21.17 12.04
C LEU A 36 -1.37 20.56 13.07
N ASP A 37 -2.65 20.95 13.06
CA ASP A 37 -3.64 20.43 13.99
C ASP A 37 -3.87 18.93 13.84
N ALA A 38 -3.77 18.38 12.61
CA ALA A 38 -3.92 16.94 12.40
C ALA A 38 -2.62 16.15 12.61
N LEU A 39 -1.45 16.79 12.45
CA LEU A 39 -0.15 16.17 12.73
C LEU A 39 0.21 16.19 14.22
N ALA A 40 -0.54 16.91 15.05
CA ALA A 40 -0.20 17.16 16.44
C ALA A 40 -0.13 15.87 17.26
N THR A 41 1.07 15.34 17.46
CA THR A 41 1.38 14.30 18.44
C THR A 41 2.48 14.79 19.41
N GLY A 42 2.09 15.69 20.32
CA GLY A 42 2.99 16.24 21.35
C GLY A 42 4.11 17.15 20.82
N ASP A 43 4.51 18.13 21.62
CA ASP A 43 5.59 19.05 21.25
C ASP A 43 6.93 18.29 21.18
N ALA A 44 7.51 18.21 19.97
CA ALA A 44 8.85 17.66 19.75
C ALA A 44 9.97 18.52 20.39
N ALA A 45 9.64 19.72 20.87
CA ALA A 45 10.59 20.72 21.34
C ALA A 45 11.33 20.35 22.65
N ASP A 46 10.87 19.34 23.38
CA ASP A 46 11.47 18.91 24.64
C ASP A 46 11.68 17.39 24.68
N ARG A 47 12.30 16.80 23.64
CA ARG A 47 12.73 15.37 23.66
C ARG A 47 14.23 15.25 23.87
N MET A 48 14.67 14.26 24.65
CA MET A 48 16.09 13.89 24.85
C MET A 48 16.64 13.14 23.64
N LEU A 49 15.77 12.43 22.92
CA LEU A 49 16.09 11.60 21.77
C LEU A 49 15.17 11.91 20.58
N PRO A 50 15.64 11.70 19.33
CA PRO A 50 14.76 11.74 18.17
C PRO A 50 13.63 10.72 18.30
N ARG A 51 12.54 10.91 17.54
CA ARG A 51 11.37 10.00 17.53
C ARG A 51 11.74 8.59 17.06
N THR A 52 12.68 8.52 16.12
CA THR A 52 13.21 7.28 15.56
C THR A 52 14.74 7.32 15.56
N ILE A 53 15.35 6.19 15.91
CA ILE A 53 16.79 5.93 15.83
C ILE A 53 17.00 4.78 14.85
N LEU A 54 17.72 5.03 13.78
CA LEU A 54 18.12 4.02 12.80
C LEU A 54 19.59 3.68 12.97
N VAL A 55 19.90 2.40 13.12
CA VAL A 55 21.27 1.86 13.18
C VAL A 55 21.49 0.94 11.98
N ARG A 56 22.49 1.26 11.16
CA ARG A 56 22.88 0.46 9.99
C ARG A 56 24.14 -0.39 10.19
N GLY A 57 24.85 -0.21 11.30
CA GLY A 57 26.09 -0.95 11.61
C GLY A 57 25.84 -2.14 12.52
N SER A 58 26.72 -3.14 12.47
CA SER A 58 26.69 -4.34 13.32
C SER A 58 27.60 -4.23 14.56
N ALA A 59 28.09 -3.03 14.86
CA ALA A 59 28.93 -2.74 16.01
C ALA A 59 28.12 -2.00 17.08
N ASP A 60 28.65 -1.95 18.30
CA ASP A 60 28.08 -1.14 19.37
C ASP A 60 27.94 0.32 18.91
N GLN A 61 26.79 0.90 19.22
CA GLN A 61 26.40 2.21 18.72
C GLN A 61 26.30 3.18 19.90
N SER A 62 26.98 4.32 19.79
CA SER A 62 26.88 5.38 20.79
C SER A 62 25.87 6.45 20.35
N LEU A 63 24.85 6.66 21.17
CA LEU A 63 23.83 7.70 21.05
C LEU A 63 24.15 8.85 22.01
N ARG A 64 23.90 10.08 21.56
CA ARG A 64 24.01 11.27 22.41
C ARG A 64 22.62 11.83 22.73
N LEU A 65 22.33 11.97 24.01
CA LEU A 65 21.13 12.60 24.57
C LEU A 65 21.25 14.13 24.47
N ALA A 66 20.15 14.79 24.11
CA ALA A 66 20.07 16.25 24.07
C ALA A 66 19.82 16.85 25.46
N GLY A 67 20.53 17.93 25.79
CA GLY A 67 20.21 18.80 26.94
C GLY A 67 20.45 18.23 28.35
N ILE A 68 20.99 17.01 28.50
CA ILE A 68 21.23 16.38 29.81
C ILE A 68 22.62 15.76 29.90
N GLU A 69 23.44 16.22 30.84
CA GLU A 69 24.83 15.77 31.03
C GLU A 69 25.10 15.36 32.50
N GLY A 70 25.95 14.34 32.68
CA GLY A 70 26.41 13.88 33.99
C GLY A 70 25.37 13.14 34.85
N GLN A 71 24.18 12.85 34.31
CA GLN A 71 23.11 12.18 35.04
C GLN A 71 23.14 10.66 34.84
N PRO A 72 22.88 9.84 35.89
CA PRO A 72 22.74 8.40 35.73
C PRO A 72 21.59 8.07 34.77
N LEU A 73 21.85 7.23 33.77
CA LEU A 73 20.85 6.74 32.83
C LEU A 73 20.72 5.22 32.89
N ARG A 74 19.52 4.74 32.58
CA ARG A 74 19.20 3.34 32.30
C ARG A 74 18.44 3.26 30.99
N TRP A 75 18.59 2.14 30.31
CA TRP A 75 17.87 1.90 29.06
C TRP A 75 17.41 0.45 28.96
N GLN A 76 16.32 0.25 28.22
CA GLN A 76 15.73 -1.06 27.94
C GLN A 76 15.31 -1.12 26.48
N ILE A 77 15.57 -2.26 25.85
CA ILE A 77 15.16 -2.56 24.48
C ILE A 77 14.06 -3.63 24.54
N ILE A 78 12.93 -3.34 23.93
CA ILE A 78 11.68 -4.11 24.07
C ILE A 78 11.14 -4.47 22.69
N ALA A 79 10.74 -5.72 22.49
CA ALA A 79 9.81 -6.15 21.44
C ALA A 79 8.66 -6.93 22.09
N ASP A 80 8.62 -8.26 21.96
CA ASP A 80 7.67 -9.15 22.67
C ASP A 80 8.10 -9.42 24.14
N GLY A 81 8.63 -8.38 24.79
CA GLY A 81 9.30 -8.45 26.09
C GLY A 81 10.65 -7.74 26.08
N LYS A 82 11.30 -7.70 27.25
CA LYS A 82 12.62 -7.08 27.42
C LYS A 82 13.70 -7.96 26.77
N ILE A 83 14.35 -7.44 25.73
CA ILE A 83 15.42 -8.14 24.98
C ILE A 83 16.79 -7.79 25.54
N ALA A 84 17.02 -6.52 25.89
CA ALA A 84 18.28 -6.05 26.42
C ALA A 84 18.06 -4.88 27.40
N GLU A 85 19.01 -4.68 28.30
CA GLU A 85 19.05 -3.50 29.17
C GLU A 85 20.48 -3.13 29.51
N GLY A 86 20.67 -1.88 29.92
CA GLY A 86 21.95 -1.41 30.41
C GLY A 86 21.83 -0.07 31.13
N GLY A 87 22.98 0.45 31.53
CA GLY A 87 23.09 1.73 32.22
C GLY A 87 24.32 2.50 31.76
N GLY A 88 24.38 3.75 32.16
CA GLY A 88 25.49 4.63 31.84
C GLY A 88 25.36 5.98 32.52
N THR A 89 26.07 6.97 31.99
CA THR A 89 25.99 8.36 32.44
C THR A 89 25.81 9.24 31.22
N SER A 90 24.82 10.14 31.27
CA SER A 90 24.53 11.05 30.18
C SER A 90 25.74 11.98 29.90
N PRO A 91 25.92 12.49 28.68
CA PRO A 91 24.97 12.44 27.56
C PRO A 91 25.09 11.18 26.69
N LEU A 92 26.01 10.27 26.95
CA LEU A 92 26.27 9.13 26.06
C LEU A 92 25.58 7.86 26.54
N LEU A 93 24.89 7.22 25.60
CA LEU A 93 24.26 5.91 25.74
C LEU A 93 24.90 4.96 24.74
N THR A 94 25.38 3.80 25.17
CA THR A 94 25.89 2.77 24.27
C THR A 94 24.88 1.64 24.15
N LEU A 95 24.42 1.39 22.93
CA LEU A 95 23.61 0.23 22.56
C LEU A 95 24.53 -0.92 22.12
N PRO A 96 24.25 -2.17 22.52
CA PRO A 96 25.00 -3.32 22.05
C PRO A 96 24.72 -3.57 20.56
N ALA A 97 25.63 -4.27 19.89
CA ALA A 97 25.34 -4.86 18.59
C ALA A 97 24.07 -5.74 18.65
N MET A 98 23.18 -5.55 17.67
CA MET A 98 21.88 -6.19 17.62
C MET A 98 21.58 -6.82 16.27
N GLN A 99 20.63 -7.75 16.23
CA GLN A 99 20.11 -8.26 14.97
C GLN A 99 19.12 -7.27 14.34
N ASN A 100 18.95 -7.39 13.02
CA ASN A 100 17.97 -6.65 12.25
C ASN A 100 16.57 -6.76 12.89
N GLY A 101 15.87 -5.63 13.01
CA GLY A 101 14.54 -5.58 13.59
C GLY A 101 14.07 -4.17 13.93
N VAL A 102 12.83 -4.08 14.39
CA VAL A 102 12.22 -2.84 14.90
C VAL A 102 11.84 -3.07 16.35
N PHE A 103 12.27 -2.17 17.23
CA PHE A 103 12.21 -2.30 18.67
C PHE A 103 11.73 -0.99 19.31
N LEU A 104 11.34 -1.07 20.57
CA LEU A 104 11.12 0.07 21.44
C LEU A 104 12.35 0.24 22.36
N LEU A 105 13.00 1.40 22.28
CA LEU A 105 14.05 1.80 23.22
C LEU A 105 13.45 2.73 24.27
N ARG A 106 13.42 2.29 25.52
CA ARG A 106 13.06 3.10 26.67
C ARG A 106 14.31 3.59 27.36
N VAL A 107 14.47 4.90 27.52
CA VAL A 107 15.58 5.52 28.23
C VAL A 107 15.06 6.30 29.43
N THR A 108 15.58 6.00 30.61
CA THR A 108 15.22 6.66 31.87
C THR A 108 16.45 7.32 32.47
N ILE A 109 16.36 8.62 32.72
CA ILE A 109 17.42 9.43 33.36
C ILE A 109 16.97 9.83 34.76
N SER A 110 17.87 9.72 35.72
CA SER A 110 17.69 10.25 37.08
C SER A 110 18.11 11.71 37.11
N CYS A 111 17.16 12.62 37.32
CA CYS A 111 17.42 14.06 37.39
C CYS A 111 17.21 14.59 38.83
N PRO A 112 17.78 15.75 39.20
CA PRO A 112 17.40 16.43 40.44
C PRO A 112 15.89 16.73 40.44
N GLY A 113 15.12 16.04 41.28
CA GLY A 113 13.67 16.19 41.38
C GLY A 113 12.82 15.04 40.80
N GLY A 114 13.42 13.99 40.23
CA GLY A 114 12.68 12.80 39.79
C GLY A 114 13.36 12.00 38.69
N HIS A 115 12.57 11.23 37.94
CA HIS A 115 13.03 10.52 36.74
C HIS A 115 12.35 11.07 35.50
N ARG A 116 13.11 11.20 34.42
CA ARG A 116 12.59 11.50 33.08
C ARG A 116 12.74 10.23 32.24
N SER A 117 11.66 9.76 31.62
CA SER A 117 11.68 8.58 30.77
C SER A 117 11.12 8.89 29.39
N GLU A 118 11.79 8.40 28.34
CA GLU A 118 11.35 8.54 26.96
C GLU A 118 11.40 7.21 26.22
N ASP A 119 10.37 6.99 25.41
CA ASP A 119 10.22 5.84 24.52
C ASP A 119 10.47 6.27 23.08
N VAL A 120 11.27 5.49 22.38
CA VAL A 120 11.78 5.79 21.03
C VAL A 120 11.71 4.55 20.16
N CYS A 121 11.37 4.72 18.88
CA CYS A 121 11.48 3.64 17.91
C CYS A 121 12.96 3.40 17.56
N LEU A 122 13.46 2.19 17.80
CA LEU A 122 14.80 1.76 17.43
C LEU A 122 14.71 0.79 16.25
N ILE A 123 15.29 1.14 15.12
CA ILE A 123 15.36 0.30 13.93
C ILE A 123 16.82 -0.14 13.74
N ILE A 124 17.04 -1.44 13.69
CA ILE A 124 18.32 -2.04 13.31
C ILE A 124 18.17 -2.61 11.91
N CYS A 125 18.92 -2.09 10.94
CA CYS A 125 18.90 -2.57 9.56
C CYS A 125 20.28 -2.49 8.90
N HIS A 126 21.00 -3.60 8.87
CA HIS A 126 22.38 -3.68 8.37
C HIS A 126 22.50 -3.69 6.84
N GLY A 127 21.42 -3.94 6.13
CA GLY A 127 21.45 -4.28 4.70
C GLY A 127 20.54 -3.43 3.85
N ARG A 128 20.20 -3.99 2.69
CA ARG A 128 19.26 -3.47 1.71
C ARG A 128 18.12 -4.47 1.50
N ALA A 129 17.08 -4.06 0.78
CA ALA A 129 15.98 -4.92 0.38
C ALA A 129 16.44 -6.14 -0.43
N TYR A 130 15.63 -7.19 -0.43
CA TYR A 130 15.88 -8.42 -1.18
C TYR A 130 15.93 -8.16 -2.69
N GLN A 131 16.95 -8.70 -3.36
CA GLN A 131 17.22 -8.47 -4.79
C GLN A 131 16.89 -9.67 -5.70
N GLY A 132 16.21 -10.68 -5.17
CA GLY A 132 16.00 -11.95 -5.88
C GLY A 132 16.96 -13.06 -5.45
N GLY A 133 16.66 -14.28 -5.89
CA GLY A 133 17.48 -15.46 -5.60
C GLY A 133 18.78 -15.42 -6.40
N GLN A 134 19.87 -15.97 -5.86
CA GLN A 134 21.17 -16.01 -6.55
C GLN A 134 21.14 -16.77 -7.88
N THR A 135 20.16 -17.66 -8.06
CA THR A 135 19.95 -18.44 -9.28
C THR A 135 18.90 -17.84 -10.22
N ALA A 136 18.32 -16.67 -9.89
CA ALA A 136 17.34 -16.02 -10.73
C ALA A 136 18.01 -15.43 -11.99
N PRO A 137 17.36 -15.45 -13.16
CA PRO A 137 17.88 -14.79 -14.35
C PRO A 137 18.06 -13.29 -14.13
N ALA A 138 19.14 -12.72 -14.70
CA ALA A 138 19.41 -11.28 -14.62
C ALA A 138 18.37 -10.42 -15.36
N ARG A 139 17.74 -10.97 -16.41
CA ARG A 139 16.63 -10.33 -17.12
C ARG A 139 15.44 -11.26 -17.15
N MET A 140 14.30 -10.73 -16.73
CA MET A 140 13.04 -11.44 -16.59
C MET A 140 11.92 -10.58 -17.14
N TRP A 141 10.80 -11.22 -17.50
CA TRP A 141 9.58 -10.52 -17.89
C TRP A 141 8.39 -11.15 -17.16
N ALA A 142 7.33 -10.37 -16.93
CA ALA A 142 6.12 -10.82 -16.26
C ALA A 142 4.88 -10.36 -17.03
N LEU A 143 3.81 -11.14 -16.94
CA LEU A 143 2.51 -10.75 -17.50
C LEU A 143 1.79 -9.83 -16.51
N ALA A 144 1.70 -8.54 -16.82
CA ALA A 144 0.91 -7.60 -16.02
C ALA A 144 -0.57 -7.63 -16.46
N VAL A 145 -1.47 -7.90 -15.52
CA VAL A 145 -2.91 -8.05 -15.77
C VAL A 145 -3.74 -7.25 -14.76
N GLN A 146 -4.84 -6.68 -15.25
CA GLN A 146 -5.93 -6.20 -14.40
C GLN A 146 -6.89 -7.37 -14.19
N LEU A 147 -6.77 -8.08 -13.06
CA LEU A 147 -7.41 -9.37 -12.83
C LEU A 147 -8.93 -9.29 -12.97
N TYR A 148 -9.55 -8.22 -12.50
CA TYR A 148 -10.99 -8.02 -12.61
C TYR A 148 -11.49 -8.02 -14.07
N GLY A 149 -10.65 -7.64 -15.04
CA GLY A 149 -10.98 -7.62 -16.47
C GLY A 149 -10.76 -8.96 -17.19
N VAL A 150 -10.22 -9.98 -16.51
CA VAL A 150 -9.97 -11.30 -17.10
C VAL A 150 -11.29 -12.04 -17.31
N ARG A 151 -11.46 -12.65 -18.49
CA ARG A 151 -12.61 -13.48 -18.82
C ARG A 151 -12.21 -14.93 -18.97
N SER A 152 -13.06 -15.83 -18.49
CA SER A 152 -12.93 -17.27 -18.68
C SER A 152 -14.28 -17.89 -19.01
N LEU A 153 -14.30 -19.19 -19.33
CA LEU A 153 -15.56 -19.91 -19.55
C LEU A 153 -16.39 -20.11 -18.27
N ARG A 154 -15.82 -19.80 -17.09
CA ARG A 154 -16.43 -20.08 -15.78
C ARG A 154 -16.78 -18.82 -15.00
N ASN A 155 -15.90 -17.82 -14.96
CA ASN A 155 -16.02 -16.71 -14.01
C ASN A 155 -17.30 -15.88 -14.14
N TRP A 156 -17.67 -15.11 -13.12
CA TRP A 156 -18.99 -14.48 -13.06
C TRP A 156 -19.05 -13.11 -13.76
N GLY A 157 -18.30 -12.92 -14.85
CA GLY A 157 -18.15 -11.61 -15.52
C GLY A 157 -17.09 -10.70 -14.88
N HIS A 158 -16.33 -11.24 -13.91
CA HIS A 158 -15.21 -10.61 -13.23
C HIS A 158 -14.15 -11.68 -12.95
N GLY A 159 -12.90 -11.44 -13.32
CA GLY A 159 -11.82 -12.40 -13.12
C GLY A 159 -11.56 -12.70 -11.65
N ASP A 160 -11.27 -13.97 -11.33
CA ASP A 160 -11.14 -14.45 -9.94
C ASP A 160 -9.85 -15.27 -9.72
N PHE A 161 -9.65 -15.80 -8.52
CA PHE A 161 -8.43 -16.52 -8.17
C PHE A 161 -8.25 -17.85 -8.94
N THR A 162 -9.30 -18.49 -9.41
CA THR A 162 -9.14 -19.66 -10.29
C THR A 162 -8.64 -19.23 -11.66
N ASP A 163 -9.08 -18.07 -12.16
CA ASP A 163 -8.52 -17.50 -13.39
C ASP A 163 -7.06 -17.09 -13.20
N LEU A 164 -6.70 -16.52 -12.04
CA LEU A 164 -5.30 -16.23 -11.71
C LEU A 164 -4.45 -17.51 -11.72
N ALA A 165 -4.94 -18.61 -11.14
CA ALA A 165 -4.24 -19.89 -11.17
C ALA A 165 -4.05 -20.40 -12.62
N ALA A 166 -5.00 -20.17 -13.52
CA ALA A 166 -4.85 -20.50 -14.94
C ALA A 166 -3.85 -19.58 -15.66
N LEU A 167 -3.83 -18.29 -15.32
CA LEU A 167 -2.82 -17.36 -15.81
C LEU A 167 -1.41 -17.76 -15.36
N VAL A 168 -1.26 -18.30 -14.14
CA VAL A 168 0.04 -18.83 -13.64
C VAL A 168 0.57 -19.94 -14.55
N ASP A 169 -0.28 -20.87 -14.98
CA ASP A 169 0.13 -21.90 -15.95
C ASP A 169 0.54 -21.28 -17.28
N LEU A 170 -0.28 -20.36 -17.81
CA LEU A 170 0.01 -19.69 -19.08
C LEU A 170 1.33 -18.92 -19.02
N ALA A 171 1.57 -18.18 -17.92
CA ALA A 171 2.80 -17.45 -17.68
C ALA A 171 4.01 -18.40 -17.67
N ALA A 172 3.89 -19.54 -16.98
CA ALA A 172 4.91 -20.57 -16.93
C ALA A 172 5.23 -21.13 -18.32
N ASP A 173 4.19 -21.48 -19.08
CA ASP A 173 4.32 -22.08 -20.42
C ASP A 173 4.98 -21.13 -21.42
N LEU A 174 4.79 -19.82 -21.25
CA LEU A 174 5.43 -18.78 -22.05
C LEU A 174 6.87 -18.43 -21.59
N GLY A 175 7.31 -18.95 -20.43
CA GLY A 175 8.61 -18.62 -19.84
C GLY A 175 8.66 -17.26 -19.14
N ALA A 176 7.50 -16.72 -18.73
CA ALA A 176 7.44 -15.55 -17.88
C ALA A 176 7.95 -15.88 -16.47
N ALA A 177 8.54 -14.90 -15.81
CA ALA A 177 9.01 -15.06 -14.44
C ALA A 177 7.90 -14.91 -13.40
N GLY A 178 6.76 -14.32 -13.77
CA GLY A 178 5.67 -14.01 -12.86
C GLY A 178 4.46 -13.37 -13.52
N ILE A 179 3.48 -13.03 -12.67
CA ILE A 179 2.28 -12.28 -13.05
C ILE A 179 2.17 -11.05 -12.17
N GLY A 180 2.07 -9.89 -12.81
CA GLY A 180 1.77 -8.62 -12.16
C GLY A 180 0.28 -8.39 -12.04
N LEU A 181 -0.18 -7.97 -10.87
CA LEU A 181 -1.59 -7.78 -10.57
C LEU A 181 -1.85 -6.36 -10.13
N ASN A 182 -3.04 -5.86 -10.45
CA ASN A 182 -3.60 -4.70 -9.78
C ASN A 182 -3.73 -4.95 -8.26
N PRO A 183 -3.95 -3.89 -7.46
CA PRO A 183 -4.16 -4.07 -6.03
C PRO A 183 -5.36 -4.99 -5.75
N LEU A 184 -5.17 -5.96 -4.84
CA LEU A 184 -6.19 -6.94 -4.45
C LEU A 184 -6.85 -6.60 -3.10
N HIS A 185 -6.64 -5.37 -2.63
CA HIS A 185 -7.10 -4.83 -1.36
C HIS A 185 -8.62 -4.92 -1.19
N ALA A 186 -9.08 -5.14 0.03
CA ALA A 186 -10.50 -5.11 0.37
C ALA A 186 -11.11 -3.76 -0.04
N LEU A 187 -12.20 -3.82 -0.81
CA LEU A 187 -13.02 -2.68 -1.19
C LEU A 187 -14.34 -2.69 -0.36
N PHE A 188 -15.30 -1.87 -0.77
CA PHE A 188 -16.65 -1.83 -0.21
C PHE A 188 -17.59 -2.59 -1.15
N ASP A 189 -17.94 -3.81 -0.78
CA ASP A 189 -18.88 -4.68 -1.52
C ASP A 189 -20.33 -4.15 -1.55
N ASP A 190 -20.74 -3.39 -0.53
CA ASP A 190 -22.03 -2.67 -0.47
C ASP A 190 -22.03 -1.33 -1.24
N ARG A 191 -20.86 -0.93 -1.76
CA ARG A 191 -20.68 0.21 -2.67
C ARG A 191 -19.85 -0.23 -3.88
N ALA A 192 -20.21 -1.37 -4.47
CA ALA A 192 -19.37 -2.05 -5.46
C ALA A 192 -19.06 -1.20 -6.72
N ALA A 193 -19.89 -0.22 -7.05
CA ALA A 193 -19.63 0.74 -8.13
C ALA A 193 -18.37 1.60 -7.88
N ASP A 194 -17.99 1.83 -6.62
CA ASP A 194 -16.72 2.46 -6.22
C ASP A 194 -15.57 1.44 -6.34
N ALA A 195 -15.34 0.97 -7.57
CA ALA A 195 -14.55 -0.22 -7.86
C ALA A 195 -13.03 0.02 -7.98
N SER A 196 -12.55 1.24 -7.73
CA SER A 196 -11.12 1.56 -7.91
C SER A 196 -10.26 0.74 -6.94
N PRO A 197 -9.30 -0.08 -7.43
CA PRO A 197 -8.36 -0.81 -6.58
C PRO A 197 -7.46 0.10 -5.73
N TYR A 198 -7.37 1.38 -6.10
CA TYR A 198 -6.54 2.40 -5.45
C TYR A 198 -7.30 3.20 -4.39
N ALA A 199 -8.59 2.91 -4.19
CA ALA A 199 -9.41 3.49 -3.14
C ALA A 199 -9.93 2.42 -2.16
N PRO A 200 -9.04 1.63 -1.52
CA PRO A 200 -9.47 0.50 -0.72
C PRO A 200 -10.05 0.89 0.64
N ASN A 201 -10.90 0.00 1.14
CA ASN A 201 -11.32 -0.05 2.54
C ASN A 201 -10.14 -0.40 3.45
N SER A 202 -9.35 -1.41 3.08
CA SER A 202 -8.15 -1.84 3.81
C SER A 202 -7.10 -2.40 2.87
N ARG A 203 -5.83 -2.08 3.14
CA ARG A 203 -4.67 -2.68 2.46
C ARG A 203 -4.17 -3.97 3.12
N LEU A 204 -4.84 -4.42 4.18
CA LEU A 204 -4.47 -5.62 4.94
C LEU A 204 -5.29 -6.85 4.52
N PHE A 205 -6.50 -6.61 4.04
CA PHE A 205 -7.49 -7.63 3.71
C PHE A 205 -7.73 -7.69 2.21
N LEU A 206 -8.31 -8.79 1.74
CA LEU A 206 -8.50 -9.07 0.31
C LEU A 206 -9.91 -8.70 -0.16
N ASN A 207 -10.03 -8.28 -1.41
CA ASN A 207 -11.33 -8.03 -2.04
C ASN A 207 -12.10 -9.35 -2.23
N PRO A 208 -13.30 -9.52 -1.63
CA PRO A 208 -14.09 -10.74 -1.76
C PRO A 208 -14.55 -11.02 -3.21
N LEU A 209 -14.56 -10.01 -4.09
CA LEU A 209 -14.95 -10.21 -5.49
C LEU A 209 -13.97 -11.11 -6.27
N TYR A 210 -12.74 -11.31 -5.80
CA TYR A 210 -11.80 -12.25 -6.41
C TYR A 210 -12.01 -13.70 -5.97
N ILE A 211 -12.91 -13.99 -5.03
CA ILE A 211 -13.22 -15.37 -4.65
C ILE A 211 -13.94 -16.06 -5.80
N ASP A 212 -13.45 -17.22 -6.22
CA ASP A 212 -14.19 -18.18 -7.01
C ASP A 212 -15.15 -18.92 -6.08
N VAL A 213 -16.44 -18.55 -6.11
CA VAL A 213 -17.44 -19.12 -5.20
C VAL A 213 -17.80 -20.56 -5.58
N GLU A 214 -17.66 -20.93 -6.86
CA GLU A 214 -17.92 -22.31 -7.30
C GLU A 214 -16.83 -23.29 -6.85
N ALA A 215 -15.61 -22.78 -6.55
CA ALA A 215 -14.54 -23.57 -5.94
C ALA A 215 -14.68 -23.73 -4.41
N VAL A 216 -15.69 -23.13 -3.78
CA VAL A 216 -15.96 -23.30 -2.35
C VAL A 216 -16.76 -24.58 -2.13
N PRO A 217 -16.23 -25.59 -1.39
CA PRO A 217 -16.89 -26.89 -1.24
C PRO A 217 -18.30 -26.81 -0.65
N GLU A 218 -18.55 -25.81 0.20
CA GLU A 218 -19.83 -25.61 0.87
C GLU A 218 -20.87 -24.87 0.01
N PHE A 219 -20.50 -24.34 -1.16
CA PHE A 219 -21.45 -23.67 -2.05
C PHE A 219 -22.33 -24.72 -2.77
N PRO A 220 -23.68 -24.61 -2.73
CA PRO A 220 -24.58 -25.63 -3.28
C PRO A 220 -24.64 -25.67 -4.83
N GLY A 221 -23.93 -24.76 -5.51
CA GLY A 221 -23.92 -24.61 -6.97
C GLY A 221 -24.96 -23.62 -7.50
N LEU A 222 -24.71 -23.11 -8.72
CA LEU A 222 -25.47 -22.01 -9.34
C LEU A 222 -26.98 -22.26 -9.42
N LYS A 223 -27.38 -23.47 -9.83
CA LYS A 223 -28.80 -23.83 -10.00
C LYS A 223 -29.54 -23.84 -8.66
N ALA A 224 -28.95 -24.45 -7.64
CA ALA A 224 -29.55 -24.51 -6.30
C ALA A 224 -29.61 -23.12 -5.64
N ALA A 225 -28.64 -22.25 -5.95
CA ALA A 225 -28.62 -20.87 -5.50
C ALA A 225 -29.53 -19.93 -6.32
N GLY A 226 -30.13 -20.39 -7.42
CA GLY A 226 -30.96 -19.56 -8.30
C GLY A 226 -30.19 -18.47 -9.06
N LEU A 227 -28.88 -18.63 -9.25
CA LEU A 227 -27.99 -17.60 -9.83
C LEU A 227 -27.68 -17.80 -11.32
N GLN A 228 -28.05 -18.94 -11.92
CA GLN A 228 -27.61 -19.31 -13.27
C GLN A 228 -27.87 -18.21 -14.33
N GLU A 229 -29.11 -17.73 -14.44
CA GLU A 229 -29.49 -16.71 -15.43
C GLU A 229 -28.78 -15.38 -15.20
N GLU A 230 -28.59 -15.00 -13.93
CA GLU A 230 -27.88 -13.78 -13.57
C GLU A 230 -26.39 -13.87 -13.94
N ILE A 231 -25.74 -15.01 -13.69
CA ILE A 231 -24.34 -15.22 -14.07
C ILE A 231 -24.18 -15.19 -15.60
N ASP A 232 -25.11 -15.80 -16.34
CA ASP A 232 -25.09 -15.75 -17.81
C ASP A 232 -25.23 -14.31 -18.33
N ARG A 233 -26.10 -13.50 -17.70
CA ARG A 233 -26.26 -12.06 -17.99
C ARG A 233 -24.97 -11.29 -17.71
N LEU A 234 -24.38 -11.46 -16.53
CA LEU A 234 -23.16 -10.75 -16.10
C LEU A 234 -21.97 -11.07 -17.03
N ARG A 235 -21.82 -12.34 -17.42
CA ARG A 235 -20.78 -12.79 -18.34
C ARG A 235 -20.93 -12.21 -19.75
N GLY A 236 -22.17 -11.97 -20.19
CA GLY A 236 -22.50 -11.44 -21.51
C GLY A 236 -22.21 -9.95 -21.71
N GLN A 237 -21.92 -9.18 -20.66
CA GLN A 237 -21.62 -7.75 -20.78
C GLN A 237 -20.19 -7.48 -21.26
N ASN A 238 -19.96 -6.35 -21.93
CA ASN A 238 -18.63 -5.92 -22.36
C ASN A 238 -17.80 -5.30 -21.22
N SER A 239 -18.44 -4.59 -20.31
CA SER A 239 -17.86 -4.05 -19.08
C SER A 239 -18.21 -4.92 -17.87
N VAL A 240 -17.42 -4.80 -16.80
CA VAL A 240 -17.72 -5.47 -15.53
C VAL A 240 -18.88 -4.76 -14.84
N ASP A 241 -19.97 -5.49 -14.59
CA ASP A 241 -21.11 -5.05 -13.78
C ASP A 241 -20.79 -5.34 -12.31
N TYR A 242 -20.06 -4.41 -11.66
CA TYR A 242 -19.56 -4.61 -10.29
C TYR A 242 -20.69 -4.80 -9.27
N GLU A 243 -21.79 -4.07 -9.38
CA GLU A 243 -22.93 -4.20 -8.47
C GLU A 243 -23.59 -5.57 -8.61
N GLY A 244 -23.86 -6.03 -9.83
CA GLY A 244 -24.41 -7.35 -10.08
C GLY A 244 -23.49 -8.47 -9.61
N VAL A 245 -22.19 -8.38 -9.90
CA VAL A 245 -21.17 -9.34 -9.43
C VAL A 245 -21.11 -9.37 -7.89
N ALA A 246 -21.08 -8.22 -7.24
CA ALA A 246 -21.00 -8.13 -5.78
C ALA A 246 -22.25 -8.70 -5.11
N ASN A 247 -23.44 -8.39 -5.64
CA ASN A 247 -24.70 -8.93 -5.15
C ASN A 247 -24.75 -10.46 -5.27
N ALA A 248 -24.39 -11.00 -6.45
CA ALA A 248 -24.36 -12.43 -6.70
C ALA A 248 -23.35 -13.15 -5.78
N LYS A 249 -22.10 -12.67 -5.72
CA LYS A 249 -21.06 -13.30 -4.89
C LYS A 249 -21.34 -13.20 -3.40
N THR A 250 -21.84 -12.05 -2.92
CA THR A 250 -22.18 -11.88 -1.50
C THR A 250 -23.32 -12.80 -1.09
N GLY A 251 -24.36 -12.94 -1.92
CA GLY A 251 -25.44 -13.90 -1.68
C GLY A 251 -24.94 -15.35 -1.65
N ALA A 252 -24.09 -15.71 -2.61
CA ALA A 252 -23.52 -17.05 -2.70
C ALA A 252 -22.58 -17.39 -1.53
N LEU A 253 -21.77 -16.43 -1.07
CA LEU A 253 -20.87 -16.59 0.08
C LEU A 253 -21.64 -16.77 1.39
N LYS A 254 -22.78 -16.09 1.56
CA LYS A 254 -23.70 -16.31 2.70
C LYS A 254 -24.23 -17.74 2.71
N LEU A 255 -24.71 -18.24 1.56
CA LEU A 255 -25.17 -19.63 1.44
C LEU A 255 -24.05 -20.63 1.74
N ALA A 256 -22.83 -20.38 1.25
CA ALA A 256 -21.68 -21.22 1.54
C ALA A 256 -21.31 -21.21 3.04
N TYR A 257 -21.41 -20.06 3.70
CA TYR A 257 -21.15 -19.96 5.14
C TYR A 257 -22.23 -20.66 5.99
N GLU A 258 -23.50 -20.50 5.66
CA GLU A 258 -24.60 -21.22 6.32
C GLU A 258 -24.47 -22.75 6.16
N ALA A 259 -24.02 -23.20 4.99
CA ALA A 259 -23.69 -24.61 4.76
C ALA A 259 -22.46 -25.03 5.59
N PHE A 260 -21.40 -24.23 5.63
CA PHE A 260 -20.22 -24.50 6.46
C PHE A 260 -20.56 -24.65 7.95
N LEU A 261 -21.43 -23.80 8.49
CA LEU A 261 -21.86 -23.89 9.90
C LEU A 261 -22.64 -25.17 10.20
N ARG A 262 -23.50 -25.63 9.27
CA ARG A 262 -24.32 -26.83 9.47
C ARG A 262 -23.58 -28.13 9.23
N GLN A 263 -22.72 -28.17 8.21
CA GLN A 263 -22.16 -29.42 7.65
C GLN A 263 -20.68 -29.32 7.27
N GLY A 264 -19.97 -28.26 7.69
CA GLY A 264 -18.53 -28.14 7.45
C GLY A 264 -17.76 -29.32 8.03
N THR A 265 -16.84 -29.88 7.25
CA THR A 265 -16.00 -31.00 7.70
C THR A 265 -15.08 -30.57 8.85
N LYS A 266 -14.64 -31.51 9.69
CA LYS A 266 -13.73 -31.20 10.80
C LYS A 266 -12.42 -30.57 10.31
N GLU A 267 -11.95 -31.02 9.15
CA GLU A 267 -10.75 -30.50 8.49
C GLU A 267 -10.93 -29.04 8.11
N ARG A 268 -12.08 -28.67 7.53
CA ARG A 268 -12.41 -27.29 7.16
C ARG A 268 -12.60 -26.40 8.40
N GLN A 269 -13.29 -26.90 9.42
CA GLN A 269 -13.45 -26.20 10.70
C GLN A 269 -12.10 -25.91 11.36
N HIS A 270 -11.20 -26.89 11.38
CA HIS A 270 -9.85 -26.71 11.92
C HIS A 270 -9.01 -25.75 11.08
N ALA A 271 -9.09 -25.84 9.75
CA ALA A 271 -8.40 -24.91 8.86
C ALA A 271 -8.88 -23.46 9.06
N PHE A 272 -10.18 -23.24 9.21
CA PHE A 272 -10.74 -21.92 9.52
C PHE A 272 -10.29 -21.43 10.89
N ALA A 273 -10.32 -22.28 11.93
CA ALA A 273 -9.84 -21.92 13.27
C ALA A 273 -8.36 -21.48 13.25
N ARG A 274 -7.48 -22.22 12.55
CA ARG A 274 -6.07 -21.83 12.37
C ARG A 274 -5.92 -20.48 11.66
N PHE A 275 -6.76 -20.20 10.67
CA PHE A 275 -6.74 -18.90 10.00
C PHE A 275 -7.14 -17.77 10.96
N ARG A 276 -8.15 -18.00 11.81
CA ARG A 276 -8.56 -17.04 12.84
C ARG A 276 -7.44 -16.79 13.84
N ASP A 277 -6.82 -17.85 14.34
CA ASP A 277 -5.71 -17.76 15.29
C ASP A 277 -4.51 -17.01 14.69
N GLY A 278 -4.17 -17.31 13.43
CA GLY A 278 -3.09 -16.64 12.71
C GLY A 278 -3.40 -15.17 12.35
N GLY A 279 -4.68 -14.85 12.11
CA GLY A 279 -5.14 -13.49 11.82
C GLY A 279 -5.24 -12.59 13.06
N GLY A 280 -5.49 -13.19 14.23
CA GLY A 280 -5.49 -12.54 15.53
C GLY A 280 -6.39 -11.30 15.63
N SER A 281 -5.95 -10.34 16.45
CA SER A 281 -6.69 -9.09 16.70
C SER A 281 -7.02 -8.31 15.42
N PRO A 282 -6.10 -8.12 14.44
CA PRO A 282 -6.42 -7.44 13.19
C PRO A 282 -7.63 -8.02 12.44
N LEU A 283 -7.70 -9.35 12.30
CA LEU A 283 -8.82 -10.01 11.61
C LEU A 283 -10.14 -9.82 12.37
N ALA A 284 -10.12 -10.04 13.69
CA ALA A 284 -11.32 -9.87 14.53
C ALA A 284 -11.84 -8.43 14.48
N ARG A 285 -10.95 -7.42 14.53
CA ARG A 285 -11.32 -6.01 14.40
C ARG A 285 -11.90 -5.70 13.03
N PHE A 286 -11.33 -6.24 11.96
CA PHE A 286 -11.85 -6.05 10.59
C PHE A 286 -13.26 -6.63 10.44
N ALA A 287 -13.48 -7.84 10.92
CA ALA A 287 -14.81 -8.46 10.88
C ALA A 287 -15.84 -7.66 11.70
N CYS A 288 -15.47 -7.15 12.87
CA CYS A 288 -16.32 -6.27 13.66
C CYS A 288 -16.61 -4.95 12.92
N PHE A 289 -15.61 -4.34 12.30
CA PHE A 289 -15.76 -3.11 11.52
C PHE A 289 -16.71 -3.32 10.33
N GLU A 290 -16.55 -4.41 9.58
CA GLU A 290 -17.43 -4.78 8.46
C GLU A 290 -18.89 -4.93 8.90
N TRP A 291 -19.12 -5.49 10.08
CA TRP A 291 -20.45 -5.57 10.66
C TRP A 291 -20.97 -4.19 11.12
N LEU A 292 -20.16 -3.42 11.85
CA LEU A 292 -20.53 -2.09 12.37
C LEU A 292 -20.85 -1.10 11.25
N ARG A 293 -20.07 -1.09 10.17
CA ARG A 293 -20.30 -0.18 9.04
C ARG A 293 -21.62 -0.47 8.34
N ARG A 294 -22.01 -1.74 8.21
CA ARG A 294 -23.32 -2.13 7.66
C ARG A 294 -24.46 -1.83 8.62
N LYS A 295 -24.23 -1.99 9.93
CA LYS A 295 -25.23 -1.67 10.96
C LYS A 295 -25.56 -0.19 10.99
N PHE A 296 -24.56 0.68 10.90
CA PHE A 296 -24.77 2.13 10.99
C PHE A 296 -25.02 2.79 9.63
N GLY A 297 -24.45 2.28 8.53
CA GLY A 297 -24.73 2.75 7.17
C GLY A 297 -24.19 4.15 6.83
N HIS A 298 -23.35 4.72 7.68
CA HIS A 298 -22.70 6.03 7.49
C HIS A 298 -21.26 5.98 8.01
N PRO A 299 -20.41 7.00 7.73
CA PRO A 299 -19.01 6.97 8.12
C PRO A 299 -18.78 6.83 9.63
N TRP A 300 -17.63 6.26 10.00
CA TRP A 300 -17.35 5.87 11.38
C TRP A 300 -17.25 7.03 12.37
N TRP A 301 -16.91 8.24 11.92
CA TRP A 301 -16.90 9.43 12.78
C TRP A 301 -18.30 9.89 13.20
N GLU A 302 -19.35 9.42 12.52
CA GLU A 302 -20.75 9.67 12.87
C GLU A 302 -21.35 8.58 13.77
N TRP A 303 -20.66 7.44 13.96
CA TRP A 303 -21.14 6.36 14.84
C TRP A 303 -21.27 6.82 16.29
N PRO A 304 -21.98 6.08 17.16
CA PRO A 304 -21.96 6.35 18.59
C PRO A 304 -20.51 6.41 19.12
N PRO A 305 -20.18 7.30 20.08
CA PRO A 305 -18.80 7.53 20.54
C PRO A 305 -18.02 6.25 20.89
N ALA A 306 -18.69 5.28 21.52
CA ALA A 306 -18.09 3.99 21.89
C ALA A 306 -17.57 3.16 20.69
N TRP A 307 -18.06 3.41 19.48
CA TRP A 307 -17.66 2.71 18.26
C TRP A 307 -16.71 3.52 17.37
N ARG A 308 -16.56 4.82 17.62
CA ARG A 308 -15.62 5.67 16.85
C ARG A 308 -14.18 5.25 17.11
N ARG A 309 -13.85 4.96 18.37
CA ARG A 309 -12.57 4.40 18.81
C ARG A 309 -12.86 3.23 19.74
N ALA A 310 -13.25 2.11 19.14
CA ALA A 310 -13.75 0.97 19.88
C ALA A 310 -12.63 0.30 20.69
N GLU A 311 -12.92 0.09 21.98
CA GLU A 311 -12.07 -0.68 22.90
C GLU A 311 -12.12 -2.17 22.56
N ASP A 312 -11.01 -2.86 22.75
CA ASP A 312 -10.87 -4.29 22.44
C ASP A 312 -11.90 -5.14 23.19
N GLU A 313 -12.22 -4.78 24.44
CA GLU A 313 -13.25 -5.45 25.24
C GLU A 313 -14.66 -5.30 24.63
N SER A 314 -14.98 -4.11 24.12
CA SER A 314 -16.27 -3.85 23.48
C SER A 314 -16.40 -4.61 22.16
N LEU A 315 -15.32 -4.71 21.39
CA LEU A 315 -15.24 -5.51 20.17
C LEU A 315 -15.34 -7.01 20.48
N ALA A 316 -14.66 -7.50 21.51
CA ALA A 316 -14.76 -8.89 21.94
C ALA A 316 -16.19 -9.27 22.34
N ARG A 317 -16.88 -8.40 23.06
CA ARG A 317 -18.29 -8.61 23.46
C ARG A 317 -19.21 -8.71 22.25
N ILE A 318 -19.11 -7.79 21.27
CA ILE A 318 -19.96 -7.88 20.07
C ILE A 318 -19.59 -9.09 19.21
N GLY A 319 -18.31 -9.46 19.16
CA GLY A 319 -17.84 -10.68 18.52
C GLY A 319 -18.46 -11.95 19.09
N GLN A 320 -18.91 -11.93 20.35
CA GLN A 320 -19.65 -13.03 20.98
C GLN A 320 -21.15 -12.93 20.73
N THR A 321 -21.75 -11.73 20.87
CA THR A 321 -23.21 -11.57 20.72
C THR A 321 -23.67 -11.69 19.26
N GLU A 322 -22.82 -11.32 18.31
CA GLU A 322 -23.09 -11.31 16.87
C GLU A 322 -22.17 -12.30 16.14
N ALA A 323 -21.77 -13.38 16.81
CA ALA A 323 -20.71 -14.30 16.38
C ALA A 323 -20.92 -14.87 14.98
N GLU A 324 -22.16 -15.22 14.62
CA GLU A 324 -22.48 -15.75 13.29
C GLU A 324 -22.33 -14.67 12.21
N ALA A 325 -22.91 -13.49 12.43
CA ALA A 325 -22.86 -12.39 11.45
C ALA A 325 -21.43 -11.85 11.26
N ILE A 326 -20.65 -11.74 12.33
CA ILE A 326 -19.24 -11.31 12.28
C ILE A 326 -18.37 -12.43 11.69
N GLY A 327 -18.62 -13.68 12.07
CA GLY A 327 -17.88 -14.85 11.59
C GLY A 327 -17.95 -15.04 10.07
N LEU A 328 -19.02 -14.55 9.41
CA LEU A 328 -19.11 -14.49 7.95
C LEU A 328 -17.94 -13.70 7.33
N PHE A 329 -17.58 -12.53 7.89
CA PHE A 329 -16.50 -11.70 7.33
C PHE A 329 -15.14 -12.37 7.51
N GLU A 330 -14.91 -13.03 8.64
CA GLU A 330 -13.71 -13.83 8.87
C GLU A 330 -13.63 -15.00 7.88
N PHE A 331 -14.75 -15.71 7.67
CA PHE A 331 -14.85 -16.82 6.73
C PHE A 331 -14.59 -16.37 5.29
N VAL A 332 -15.13 -15.23 4.87
CA VAL A 332 -14.89 -14.66 3.54
C VAL A 332 -13.40 -14.31 3.36
N GLN A 333 -12.75 -13.69 4.35
CA GLN A 333 -11.31 -13.43 4.29
C GLN A 333 -10.48 -14.72 4.28
N TRP A 334 -10.93 -15.75 4.99
CA TRP A 334 -10.30 -17.08 4.94
C TRP A 334 -10.35 -17.69 3.53
N LEU A 335 -11.51 -17.65 2.88
CA LEU A 335 -11.67 -18.15 1.51
C LEU A 335 -10.78 -17.39 0.52
N ALA A 336 -10.74 -16.05 0.62
CA ALA A 336 -9.87 -15.24 -0.22
C ALA A 336 -8.38 -15.56 0.02
N HIS A 337 -7.98 -15.72 1.28
CA HIS A 337 -6.62 -16.12 1.65
C HIS A 337 -6.26 -17.50 1.07
N ASP A 338 -7.10 -18.50 1.29
CA ASP A 338 -6.86 -19.88 0.83
C ASP A 338 -6.72 -19.94 -0.70
N GLN A 339 -7.59 -19.24 -1.44
CA GLN A 339 -7.52 -19.24 -2.91
C GLN A 339 -6.31 -18.47 -3.45
N LEU A 340 -5.94 -17.32 -2.87
CA LEU A 340 -4.73 -16.59 -3.28
C LEU A 340 -3.45 -17.35 -2.89
N ASP A 341 -3.43 -18.00 -1.73
CA ASP A 341 -2.29 -18.83 -1.30
C ASP A 341 -2.07 -20.03 -2.24
N ARG A 342 -3.16 -20.63 -2.75
CA ARG A 342 -3.07 -21.65 -3.81
C ARG A 342 -2.45 -21.10 -5.09
N CYS A 343 -2.75 -19.86 -5.48
CA CYS A 343 -2.11 -19.21 -6.64
C CYS A 343 -0.61 -19.00 -6.41
N ARG A 344 -0.21 -18.55 -5.22
CA ARG A 344 1.20 -18.44 -4.81
C ARG A 344 1.89 -19.81 -4.87
N ALA A 345 1.29 -20.83 -4.25
CA ALA A 345 1.85 -22.18 -4.22
C ALA A 345 2.00 -22.77 -5.63
N LYS A 346 1.02 -22.54 -6.51
CA LYS A 346 1.08 -22.95 -7.91
C LYS A 346 2.21 -22.25 -8.67
N ALA A 347 2.44 -20.96 -8.44
CA ALA A 347 3.55 -20.25 -9.06
C ALA A 347 4.91 -20.82 -8.62
N GLN A 348 5.03 -21.25 -7.36
CA GLN A 348 6.21 -21.96 -6.84
C GLN A 348 6.36 -23.35 -7.46
N GLU A 349 5.28 -24.13 -7.59
CA GLU A 349 5.27 -25.45 -8.25
C GLU A 349 5.73 -25.35 -9.71
N ARG A 350 5.21 -24.34 -10.43
CA ARG A 350 5.58 -24.01 -11.81
C ARG A 350 6.96 -23.33 -11.91
N LYS A 351 7.64 -23.08 -10.79
CA LYS A 351 9.01 -22.53 -10.67
C LYS A 351 9.19 -21.14 -11.29
N LEU A 352 8.17 -20.29 -11.20
CA LEU A 352 8.24 -18.88 -11.60
C LEU A 352 9.20 -18.15 -10.64
N PRO A 353 10.35 -17.59 -11.10
CA PRO A 353 11.32 -16.94 -10.21
C PRO A 353 10.76 -15.77 -9.40
N LEU A 354 9.79 -15.02 -9.96
CA LEU A 354 9.09 -13.91 -9.30
C LEU A 354 7.79 -14.37 -8.64
N GLY A 355 7.13 -15.38 -9.22
CA GLY A 355 5.81 -15.83 -8.77
C GLY A 355 4.73 -14.76 -9.00
N LEU A 356 4.07 -14.33 -7.92
CA LEU A 356 3.12 -13.22 -7.97
C LEU A 356 3.84 -11.88 -7.72
N TYR A 357 3.47 -10.88 -8.48
CA TYR A 357 3.87 -9.49 -8.33
C TYR A 357 2.63 -8.65 -7.97
N LEU A 358 2.56 -8.16 -6.73
CA LEU A 358 1.37 -7.47 -6.21
C LEU A 358 1.57 -5.96 -6.09
N ASP A 359 0.50 -5.22 -6.31
CA ASP A 359 0.50 -3.76 -6.21
C ASP A 359 -0.12 -3.26 -4.88
N ILE A 360 0.51 -2.27 -4.26
CA ILE A 360 0.09 -1.66 -3.00
C ILE A 360 -0.27 -0.20 -3.25
N ALA A 361 -1.57 0.12 -3.11
CA ALA A 361 -2.09 1.48 -3.25
C ALA A 361 -1.50 2.44 -2.20
N VAL A 362 -1.34 3.71 -2.60
CA VAL A 362 -0.74 4.77 -1.78
C VAL A 362 -1.50 5.04 -0.47
N GLY A 363 -2.82 4.87 -0.46
CA GLY A 363 -3.67 5.21 0.68
C GLY A 363 -4.94 4.36 0.77
N VAL A 364 -5.84 4.79 1.64
CA VAL A 364 -7.12 4.12 1.92
C VAL A 364 -8.26 5.14 1.94
N ARG A 365 -9.50 4.68 1.81
CA ARG A 365 -10.66 5.54 2.04
C ARG A 365 -10.69 6.02 3.50
N THR A 366 -11.02 7.29 3.70
CA THR A 366 -11.05 7.91 5.04
C THR A 366 -12.08 7.25 5.96
N ASP A 367 -13.16 6.71 5.39
CA ASP A 367 -14.21 5.96 6.07
C ASP A 367 -13.95 4.45 6.12
N GLY A 368 -12.77 3.98 5.69
CA GLY A 368 -12.38 2.57 5.68
C GLY A 368 -11.76 2.07 6.99
N PHE A 369 -11.54 0.75 7.04
CA PHE A 369 -11.05 0.04 8.20
C PHE A 369 -9.68 0.52 8.66
N ASP A 370 -8.72 0.72 7.75
CA ASP A 370 -7.36 1.12 8.14
C ASP A 370 -7.38 2.49 8.83
N ALA A 371 -8.21 3.43 8.33
CA ALA A 371 -8.39 4.75 8.93
C ALA A 371 -9.13 4.70 10.28
N TRP A 372 -10.09 3.78 10.45
CA TRP A 372 -10.79 3.56 11.72
C TRP A 372 -9.92 2.85 12.76
N CYS A 373 -9.13 1.87 12.34
CA CYS A 373 -8.32 1.01 13.22
C CYS A 373 -7.06 1.75 13.71
N ASP A 374 -6.37 2.45 12.81
CA ASP A 374 -5.05 3.03 13.06
C ASP A 374 -5.11 4.57 13.07
N GLN A 375 -6.11 5.16 13.75
CA GLN A 375 -6.37 6.62 13.78
C GLN A 375 -5.18 7.48 14.22
N ASP A 376 -4.25 6.94 15.02
CA ASP A 376 -3.04 7.67 15.41
C ASP A 376 -2.02 7.71 14.26
N ALA A 377 -2.00 6.69 13.41
CA ALA A 377 -1.04 6.49 12.33
C ALA A 377 -1.61 6.80 10.93
N VAL A 378 -2.89 7.15 10.80
CA VAL A 378 -3.57 7.46 9.53
C VAL A 378 -4.30 8.80 9.63
N LEU A 379 -4.07 9.70 8.67
CA LEU A 379 -4.64 11.05 8.63
C LEU A 379 -6.01 11.05 7.94
N SER A 380 -7.08 10.85 8.71
CA SER A 380 -8.47 10.81 8.20
C SER A 380 -9.06 12.19 7.85
N GLY A 381 -8.53 13.27 8.44
CA GLY A 381 -8.98 14.66 8.20
C GLY A 381 -8.43 15.31 6.92
N MET A 382 -7.69 14.57 6.10
CA MET A 382 -7.02 15.05 4.90
C MET A 382 -7.14 14.03 3.78
N ALA A 383 -6.84 14.50 2.56
CA ALA A 383 -6.65 13.66 1.40
C ALA A 383 -5.22 13.76 0.89
N VAL A 384 -4.67 12.63 0.45
CA VAL A 384 -3.46 12.58 -0.39
C VAL A 384 -3.82 13.08 -1.79
N GLY A 385 -2.87 13.74 -2.43
CA GLY A 385 -3.03 14.21 -3.79
C GLY A 385 -1.70 14.56 -4.44
N ALA A 386 -1.77 15.43 -5.43
CA ALA A 386 -0.62 16.00 -6.11
C ALA A 386 -0.86 17.49 -6.41
N PRO A 387 0.19 18.32 -6.37
CA PRO A 387 0.08 19.70 -6.82
C PRO A 387 -0.21 19.76 -8.34
N PRO A 388 -0.59 20.93 -8.88
CA PRO A 388 -0.76 21.14 -10.30
C PRO A 388 0.46 20.70 -11.13
N ASP A 389 0.22 19.99 -12.22
CA ASP A 389 1.25 19.52 -13.15
C ASP A 389 0.79 19.59 -14.62
N ALA A 390 1.67 19.26 -15.56
CA ALA A 390 1.42 19.36 -16.99
C ALA A 390 0.28 18.46 -17.52
N LEU A 391 -0.03 17.35 -16.82
CA LEU A 391 -1.12 16.44 -17.15
C LEU A 391 -2.42 16.83 -16.43
N ASN A 392 -2.33 17.38 -15.22
CA ASN A 392 -3.45 17.87 -14.45
C ASN A 392 -3.18 19.28 -13.87
N THR A 393 -3.59 20.29 -14.65
CA THR A 393 -3.35 21.71 -14.34
C THR A 393 -4.09 22.21 -13.09
N ALA A 394 -5.11 21.48 -12.61
CA ALA A 394 -5.83 21.81 -11.38
C ALA A 394 -5.19 21.19 -10.12
N GLY A 395 -4.23 20.27 -10.29
CA GLY A 395 -3.79 19.37 -9.25
C GLY A 395 -4.78 18.23 -9.03
N GLN A 396 -4.41 17.30 -8.16
CA GLN A 396 -5.17 16.08 -7.93
C GLN A 396 -5.52 15.96 -6.45
N ASN A 397 -6.77 15.61 -6.16
CA ASN A 397 -7.20 15.15 -4.85
C ASN A 397 -7.69 13.72 -5.02
N TRP A 398 -6.97 12.75 -4.47
CA TRP A 398 -7.30 11.33 -4.63
C TRP A 398 -8.37 10.86 -3.64
N GLY A 399 -8.76 11.68 -2.66
CA GLY A 399 -9.76 11.33 -1.65
C GLY A 399 -9.32 10.19 -0.72
N LEU A 400 -8.00 9.99 -0.57
CA LEU A 400 -7.41 8.92 0.23
C LEU A 400 -6.78 9.47 1.51
N ALA A 401 -6.99 8.80 2.63
CA ALA A 401 -6.20 9.02 3.83
C ALA A 401 -4.77 8.47 3.62
N GLY A 402 -3.78 9.30 3.96
CA GLY A 402 -2.37 8.92 4.02
C GLY A 402 -1.95 8.56 5.44
N PHE A 403 -0.73 8.09 5.61
CA PHE A 403 -0.19 7.87 6.95
C PHE A 403 0.10 9.20 7.68
N ASN A 404 0.06 9.18 9.01
CA ASN A 404 0.58 10.21 9.88
C ASN A 404 2.05 9.88 10.21
N PRO A 405 3.05 10.66 9.75
CA PRO A 405 4.46 10.33 9.96
C PRO A 405 4.81 10.25 11.46
N ALA A 406 4.33 11.19 12.28
CA ALA A 406 4.64 11.20 13.71
C ALA A 406 3.98 10.02 14.44
N GLY A 407 2.74 9.68 14.06
CA GLY A 407 2.03 8.50 14.56
C GLY A 407 2.69 7.18 14.17
N LEU A 408 3.26 7.09 12.95
CA LEU A 408 4.04 5.92 12.54
C LEU A 408 5.27 5.73 13.45
N GLU A 409 6.03 6.79 13.71
CA GLU A 409 7.20 6.70 14.59
C GLU A 409 6.82 6.28 16.03
N GLU A 410 5.76 6.87 16.58
CA GLU A 410 5.23 6.56 17.92
C GLU A 410 4.72 5.12 18.06
N ARG A 411 4.30 4.52 16.95
CA ARG A 411 3.80 3.13 16.87
C ARG A 411 4.78 2.19 16.18
N GLN A 412 6.08 2.52 16.16
CA GLN A 412 7.15 1.67 15.61
C GLN A 412 6.85 1.17 14.18
N PHE A 413 6.24 2.04 13.38
CA PHE A 413 5.83 1.82 11.99
C PHE A 413 4.87 0.63 11.80
N GLU A 414 4.17 0.20 12.86
CA GLU A 414 3.41 -1.07 12.83
C GLU A 414 2.33 -1.11 11.75
N ALA A 415 1.59 -0.02 11.53
CA ALA A 415 0.58 0.05 10.47
C ALA A 415 1.21 -0.15 9.07
N PHE A 416 2.35 0.49 8.80
CA PHE A 416 3.08 0.34 7.54
C PHE A 416 3.68 -1.07 7.40
N ARG A 417 4.22 -1.64 8.48
CA ARG A 417 4.76 -3.02 8.51
C ARG A 417 3.67 -4.05 8.24
N ARG A 418 2.50 -3.93 8.88
CA ARG A 418 1.33 -4.80 8.63
C ARG A 418 0.91 -4.77 7.17
N MET A 419 0.89 -3.57 6.55
CA MET A 419 0.59 -3.41 5.13
C MET A 419 1.60 -4.15 4.24
N LEU A 420 2.90 -3.96 4.44
CA LEU A 420 3.92 -4.67 3.64
C LEU A 420 3.80 -6.19 3.79
N ARG A 421 3.69 -6.68 5.04
CA ARG A 421 3.55 -8.11 5.35
C ARG A 421 2.31 -8.74 4.71
N ALA A 422 1.18 -8.02 4.70
CA ALA A 422 -0.08 -8.51 4.17
C ALA A 422 -0.03 -8.83 2.66
N SER A 423 0.74 -8.05 1.89
CA SER A 423 0.98 -8.31 0.46
C SER A 423 2.16 -9.25 0.22
N MET A 424 3.31 -9.02 0.89
CA MET A 424 4.54 -9.79 0.66
C MET A 424 4.41 -11.28 0.98
N ARG A 425 3.49 -11.68 1.88
CA ARG A 425 3.22 -13.11 2.16
C ARG A 425 2.79 -13.92 0.92
N TYR A 426 2.25 -13.27 -0.11
CA TYR A 426 1.80 -13.92 -1.33
C TYR A 426 2.75 -13.78 -2.52
N ALA A 427 3.73 -12.87 -2.42
CA ALA A 427 4.36 -12.28 -3.60
C ALA A 427 5.89 -12.41 -3.55
N GLY A 428 6.51 -12.70 -4.69
CA GLY A 428 7.97 -12.57 -4.84
C GLY A 428 8.39 -11.16 -5.23
N ALA A 429 7.45 -10.31 -5.64
CA ALA A 429 7.66 -8.87 -5.74
C ALA A 429 6.42 -8.06 -5.35
N ILE A 430 6.63 -6.83 -4.89
CA ILE A 430 5.59 -5.83 -4.73
C ILE A 430 5.91 -4.53 -5.47
N ARG A 431 4.88 -3.81 -5.88
CA ARG A 431 4.93 -2.40 -6.27
C ARG A 431 4.45 -1.55 -5.12
N LEU A 432 5.23 -0.56 -4.73
CA LEU A 432 4.75 0.54 -3.91
C LEU A 432 4.30 1.66 -4.84
N ASP A 433 2.99 1.84 -4.96
CA ASP A 433 2.41 2.95 -5.70
C ASP A 433 2.77 4.28 -5.03
N HIS A 434 3.15 5.26 -5.83
CA HIS A 434 3.63 6.57 -5.36
C HIS A 434 4.72 6.46 -4.28
N VAL A 435 5.85 5.80 -4.59
CA VAL A 435 6.92 5.52 -3.61
C VAL A 435 7.54 6.79 -3.01
N LEU A 436 7.31 7.94 -3.64
CA LEU A 436 7.63 9.26 -3.09
C LEU A 436 7.01 9.47 -1.70
N GLY A 437 5.88 8.82 -1.42
CA GLY A 437 5.22 8.80 -0.11
C GLY A 437 6.09 8.31 1.05
N LEU A 438 7.18 7.57 0.78
CA LEU A 438 8.16 7.22 1.80
C LEU A 438 8.98 8.43 2.28
N LYS A 439 9.12 9.47 1.45
CA LYS A 439 9.86 10.71 1.74
C LYS A 439 8.94 11.88 2.06
N ARG A 440 7.86 12.03 1.31
CA ARG A 440 6.85 13.09 1.52
C ARG A 440 5.54 12.75 0.83
N LEU A 441 4.43 13.23 1.40
CA LEU A 441 3.12 13.21 0.74
C LEU A 441 2.59 14.63 0.58
N TYR A 442 1.92 14.89 -0.54
CA TYR A 442 1.16 16.11 -0.72
C TYR A 442 -0.23 15.95 -0.10
N LEU A 443 -0.50 16.69 0.97
CA LEU A 443 -1.72 16.59 1.75
C LEU A 443 -2.61 17.80 1.54
N ILE A 444 -3.90 17.53 1.36
CA ILE A 444 -4.95 18.50 1.12
C ILE A 444 -5.99 18.36 2.24
N PRO A 445 -6.14 19.34 3.14
CA PRO A 445 -7.22 19.31 4.12
C PRO A 445 -8.59 19.27 3.44
N HIS A 446 -9.55 18.53 4.01
CA HIS A 446 -10.89 18.40 3.41
C HIS A 446 -11.54 19.78 3.13
N GLY A 447 -12.16 19.94 1.97
CA GLY A 447 -12.75 21.20 1.53
C GLY A 447 -11.76 22.26 1.00
N VAL A 448 -10.47 21.94 0.92
CA VAL A 448 -9.45 22.79 0.27
C VAL A 448 -9.24 22.34 -1.18
N GLN A 449 -8.93 23.27 -2.09
CA GLN A 449 -8.62 22.94 -3.48
C GLN A 449 -7.28 22.19 -3.58
N ALA A 450 -7.17 21.30 -4.57
CA ALA A 450 -5.95 20.51 -4.76
C ALA A 450 -4.70 21.37 -4.99
N SER A 451 -4.84 22.56 -5.59
CA SER A 451 -3.74 23.51 -5.80
C SER A 451 -3.18 24.17 -4.53
N GLN A 452 -3.86 24.00 -3.39
CA GLN A 452 -3.56 24.70 -2.13
C GLN A 452 -3.05 23.76 -1.02
N GLY A 453 -2.80 22.49 -1.31
CA GLY A 453 -2.18 21.56 -0.36
C GLY A 453 -0.71 21.87 -0.06
N ALA A 454 -0.10 21.03 0.77
CA ALA A 454 1.31 21.14 1.14
C ALA A 454 1.99 19.77 1.23
N TYR A 455 3.30 19.74 1.00
CA TYR A 455 4.09 18.54 1.26
C TYR A 455 4.35 18.37 2.76
N VAL A 456 4.14 17.16 3.26
CA VAL A 456 4.52 16.74 4.61
C VAL A 456 5.60 15.68 4.50
N ARG A 457 6.73 15.91 5.17
CA ARG A 457 7.89 15.01 5.17
C ARG A 457 7.65 13.79 6.05
N PHE A 458 8.18 12.67 5.58
CA PHE A 458 8.23 11.40 6.27
C PHE A 458 9.66 11.09 6.71
N PRO A 459 9.85 10.24 7.74
CA PRO A 459 11.18 9.80 8.16
C PRO A 459 11.76 8.82 7.11
N PHE A 460 12.27 9.36 6.00
CA PHE A 460 12.56 8.62 4.78
C PHE A 460 13.46 7.39 4.99
N GLU A 461 14.60 7.55 5.66
CA GLU A 461 15.51 6.42 5.91
C GLU A 461 14.88 5.35 6.81
N ALA A 462 14.04 5.73 7.78
CA ALA A 462 13.32 4.79 8.62
C ALA A 462 12.28 4.01 7.80
N MET A 463 11.55 4.69 6.91
CA MET A 463 10.60 4.06 5.98
C MET A 463 11.31 3.07 5.04
N LEU A 464 12.48 3.43 4.51
CA LEU A 464 13.32 2.55 3.69
C LEU A 464 13.85 1.35 4.48
N ALA A 465 14.31 1.57 5.70
CA ALA A 465 14.80 0.50 6.57
C ALA A 465 13.70 -0.51 6.89
N VAL A 466 12.51 -0.03 7.27
CA VAL A 466 11.34 -0.88 7.51
C VAL A 466 10.96 -1.66 6.26
N THR A 467 10.97 -1.01 5.09
CA THR A 467 10.70 -1.66 3.80
C THR A 467 11.72 -2.76 3.50
N ALA A 468 13.01 -2.48 3.70
CA ALA A 468 14.09 -3.44 3.50
C ALA A 468 14.01 -4.63 4.46
N LEU A 469 13.66 -4.40 5.73
CA LEU A 469 13.44 -5.45 6.72
C LEU A 469 12.31 -6.40 6.31
N SER A 470 11.14 -5.85 5.94
CA SER A 470 10.01 -6.67 5.47
C SER A 470 10.33 -7.39 4.16
N SER A 471 10.99 -6.71 3.21
CA SER A 471 11.45 -7.31 1.96
C SER A 471 12.35 -8.53 2.20
N MET A 472 13.30 -8.43 3.13
CA MET A 472 14.20 -9.53 3.50
C MET A 472 13.48 -10.66 4.25
N GLU A 473 12.56 -10.32 5.16
CA GLU A 473 11.74 -11.29 5.92
C GLU A 473 10.95 -12.20 4.97
N TYR A 474 10.38 -11.64 3.90
CA TYR A 474 9.53 -12.37 2.95
C TYR A 474 10.24 -12.78 1.66
N LYS A 475 11.52 -12.43 1.48
CA LYS A 475 12.25 -12.62 0.23
C LYS A 475 11.49 -12.04 -0.97
N CYS A 476 11.03 -10.80 -0.83
CA CYS A 476 10.17 -10.12 -1.77
C CYS A 476 10.88 -8.90 -2.36
N ILE A 477 11.04 -8.84 -3.67
CA ILE A 477 11.59 -7.67 -4.38
C ILE A 477 10.64 -6.49 -4.22
N VAL A 478 11.18 -5.28 -4.06
CA VAL A 478 10.37 -4.06 -3.95
C VAL A 478 10.67 -3.16 -5.14
N ALA A 479 9.66 -2.90 -5.96
CA ALA A 479 9.69 -1.85 -6.98
C ALA A 479 8.90 -0.64 -6.46
N GLY A 480 9.51 0.54 -6.51
CA GLY A 480 8.84 1.79 -6.19
C GLY A 480 8.41 2.49 -7.47
N GLU A 481 7.12 2.84 -7.57
CA GLU A 481 6.68 3.74 -8.64
C GLU A 481 7.19 5.15 -8.35
N ASP A 482 8.18 5.58 -9.13
CA ASP A 482 8.91 6.83 -8.99
C ASP A 482 8.73 7.77 -10.21
N LEU A 483 7.49 7.89 -10.68
CA LEU A 483 7.10 8.83 -11.74
C LEU A 483 6.76 10.21 -11.16
N GLY A 484 6.62 11.19 -12.05
CA GLY A 484 6.28 12.58 -11.70
C GLY A 484 7.47 13.40 -11.19
N THR A 485 7.20 14.38 -10.31
CA THR A 485 8.20 15.34 -9.81
C THR A 485 9.04 14.71 -8.69
N VAL A 486 10.09 14.00 -9.10
CA VAL A 486 10.99 13.28 -8.19
C VAL A 486 12.04 14.23 -7.57
N PRO A 487 12.19 14.25 -6.23
CA PRO A 487 13.24 15.04 -5.58
C PRO A 487 14.66 14.61 -5.98
N GLU A 488 15.61 15.54 -5.91
CA GLU A 488 17.02 15.24 -6.12
C GLU A 488 17.51 14.13 -5.17
N ASN A 489 18.42 13.29 -5.67
CA ASN A 489 19.02 12.13 -5.01
C ASN A 489 18.03 11.02 -4.59
N PHE A 490 16.73 11.15 -4.91
CA PHE A 490 15.72 10.18 -4.45
C PHE A 490 15.96 8.79 -5.02
N ARG A 491 16.17 8.69 -6.34
CA ARG A 491 16.36 7.40 -7.03
C ARG A 491 17.68 6.74 -6.63
N GLU A 492 18.71 7.53 -6.35
CA GLU A 492 20.01 7.08 -5.87
C GLU A 492 19.86 6.47 -4.47
N THR A 493 19.16 7.16 -3.56
CA THR A 493 18.88 6.62 -2.22
C THR A 493 18.01 5.35 -2.28
N LEU A 494 16.99 5.28 -3.14
CA LEU A 494 16.22 4.05 -3.33
C LEU A 494 17.11 2.88 -3.76
N ALA A 495 18.00 3.11 -4.72
CA ALA A 495 18.92 2.10 -5.22
C ALA A 495 19.90 1.60 -4.14
N GLU A 496 20.43 2.48 -3.29
CA GLU A 496 21.27 2.11 -2.14
C GLU A 496 20.55 1.19 -1.16
N TRP A 497 19.24 1.40 -0.97
CA TRP A 497 18.37 0.56 -0.16
C TRP A 497 17.79 -0.65 -0.91
N GLY A 498 18.17 -0.87 -2.17
CA GLY A 498 17.75 -2.02 -2.97
C GLY A 498 16.30 -1.93 -3.47
N ILE A 499 15.70 -0.75 -3.50
CA ILE A 499 14.37 -0.56 -4.08
C ILE A 499 14.52 -0.29 -5.57
N TRP A 500 13.83 -1.07 -6.40
CA TRP A 500 13.88 -0.97 -7.86
C TRP A 500 13.09 0.24 -8.35
N THR A 501 13.55 0.88 -9.42
CA THR A 501 12.83 1.98 -10.09
C THR A 501 11.74 1.43 -11.02
N TYR A 502 10.75 2.24 -11.36
CA TYR A 502 9.69 1.91 -12.31
C TYR A 502 9.81 2.80 -13.55
N GLN A 503 10.27 2.23 -14.66
CA GLN A 503 10.53 2.97 -15.90
C GLN A 503 9.47 2.66 -16.95
N VAL A 504 8.66 3.66 -17.28
CA VAL A 504 7.61 3.55 -18.29
C VAL A 504 8.12 4.12 -19.61
N MET A 505 8.35 3.25 -20.60
CA MET A 505 8.99 3.60 -21.87
C MET A 505 8.34 4.82 -22.57
N LEU A 506 7.01 4.98 -22.47
CA LEU A 506 6.31 6.15 -23.00
C LEU A 506 6.85 7.49 -22.48
N PHE A 507 7.35 7.52 -21.25
CA PHE A 507 7.88 8.71 -20.56
C PHE A 507 9.41 8.81 -20.60
N GLU A 508 10.12 7.71 -20.91
CA GLU A 508 11.57 7.66 -21.06
C GLU A 508 12.00 8.33 -22.38
N ARG A 509 11.92 9.67 -22.41
CA ARG A 509 12.24 10.52 -23.56
C ARG A 509 13.27 11.59 -23.22
N SER A 510 14.13 11.88 -24.18
CA SER A 510 15.01 13.05 -24.13
C SER A 510 14.23 14.35 -24.34
N ALA A 511 14.87 15.50 -24.08
CA ALA A 511 14.30 16.82 -24.37
C ALA A 511 13.92 17.02 -25.85
N SER A 512 14.50 16.24 -26.77
CA SER A 512 14.16 16.25 -28.21
C SER A 512 12.93 15.39 -28.55
N GLY A 513 12.36 14.68 -27.58
CA GLY A 513 11.25 13.74 -27.77
C GLY A 513 11.68 12.34 -28.22
N ALA A 514 12.96 12.13 -28.52
CA ALA A 514 13.52 10.81 -28.83
C ALA A 514 13.48 9.88 -27.61
N PHE A 515 13.12 8.61 -27.81
CA PHE A 515 13.19 7.58 -26.77
C PHE A 515 14.62 7.41 -26.27
N LEU A 516 14.76 7.23 -24.96
CA LEU A 516 16.06 6.96 -24.36
C LEU A 516 16.59 5.59 -24.81
N PRO A 517 17.91 5.46 -24.99
CA PRO A 517 18.53 4.22 -25.48
C PRO A 517 18.51 3.13 -24.40
N VAL A 518 18.69 1.86 -24.78
CA VAL A 518 18.56 0.71 -23.86
C VAL A 518 19.52 0.81 -22.67
N GLU A 519 20.67 1.44 -22.85
CA GLU A 519 21.69 1.64 -21.81
C GLU A 519 21.27 2.63 -20.72
N SER A 520 20.21 3.43 -20.92
CA SER A 520 19.70 4.34 -19.88
C SER A 520 18.80 3.65 -18.86
N TYR A 521 18.35 2.43 -19.15
CA TYR A 521 17.50 1.65 -18.23
C TYR A 521 18.37 1.05 -17.13
N ARG A 522 17.96 1.24 -15.87
CA ARG A 522 18.73 0.75 -14.72
C ARG A 522 18.62 -0.77 -14.62
N GLU A 523 19.66 -1.42 -14.09
CA GLU A 523 19.68 -2.87 -13.90
C GLU A 523 18.54 -3.34 -12.98
N ASN A 524 18.33 -2.62 -11.87
CA ASN A 524 17.24 -2.84 -10.91
C ASN A 524 16.04 -1.97 -11.26
N ALA A 525 15.40 -2.27 -12.39
CA ALA A 525 14.22 -1.56 -12.87
C ALA A 525 13.12 -2.53 -13.27
N LEU A 526 11.88 -2.17 -12.94
CA LEU A 526 10.71 -2.74 -13.58
C LEU A 526 10.34 -1.84 -14.76
N VAL A 527 10.43 -2.39 -15.97
CA VAL A 527 10.23 -1.66 -17.23
C VAL A 527 8.94 -2.11 -17.90
N SER A 528 8.11 -1.16 -18.33
CA SER A 528 6.92 -1.43 -19.13
C SER A 528 6.80 -0.45 -20.30
N PHE A 529 6.01 -0.80 -21.32
CA PHE A 529 5.68 0.16 -22.38
C PHE A 529 4.79 1.28 -21.82
N GLY A 530 3.70 0.89 -21.18
CA GLY A 530 2.72 1.74 -20.50
C GLY A 530 2.26 1.11 -19.19
N THR A 531 1.29 1.74 -18.55
CA THR A 531 0.64 1.29 -17.31
C THR A 531 -0.87 1.18 -17.52
N HIS A 532 -1.60 0.86 -16.45
CA HIS A 532 -3.05 0.88 -16.45
C HIS A 532 -3.65 2.31 -16.46
N ASP A 533 -2.84 3.35 -16.20
CA ASP A 533 -3.24 4.76 -16.21
C ASP A 533 -3.15 5.41 -17.60
N VAL A 534 -2.56 4.71 -18.56
CA VAL A 534 -2.35 5.22 -19.93
C VAL A 534 -3.00 4.31 -20.95
N ALA A 535 -3.13 4.83 -22.16
CA ALA A 535 -3.68 4.08 -23.28
C ALA A 535 -2.89 2.78 -23.54
N THR A 536 -3.58 1.75 -24.01
CA THR A 536 -2.90 0.58 -24.59
C THR A 536 -1.99 1.00 -25.74
N PHE A 537 -1.00 0.20 -26.10
CA PHE A 537 -0.13 0.51 -27.24
C PHE A 537 -0.93 0.78 -28.54
N ALA A 538 -1.94 -0.04 -28.82
CA ALA A 538 -2.83 0.17 -29.96
C ALA A 538 -3.63 1.46 -29.84
N GLY A 539 -4.22 1.74 -28.67
CA GLY A 539 -4.96 2.98 -28.42
C GLY A 539 -4.09 4.23 -28.57
N TRP A 540 -2.86 4.17 -28.08
CA TRP A 540 -1.85 5.24 -28.23
C TRP A 540 -1.46 5.43 -29.70
N ARG A 541 -1.18 4.35 -30.43
CA ARG A 541 -0.80 4.41 -31.84
C ARG A 541 -1.90 5.00 -32.71
N ASP A 542 -3.15 4.67 -32.44
CA ASP A 542 -4.28 5.06 -33.28
C ASP A 542 -4.97 6.35 -32.76
N HIS A 543 -4.34 7.08 -31.84
CA HIS A 543 -4.82 8.35 -31.26
C HIS A 543 -6.16 8.25 -30.51
N HIS A 544 -6.58 7.04 -30.13
CA HIS A 544 -7.89 6.78 -29.53
C HIS A 544 -8.06 7.49 -28.19
N ASP A 545 -7.01 7.51 -27.36
CA ASP A 545 -7.01 8.18 -26.07
C ASP A 545 -7.13 9.70 -26.18
N LEU A 546 -6.49 10.31 -27.18
CA LEU A 546 -6.63 11.74 -27.46
C LEU A 546 -8.06 12.08 -27.84
N ALA A 547 -8.67 11.27 -28.72
CA ALA A 547 -10.05 11.44 -29.15
C ALA A 547 -11.03 11.27 -27.98
N ILE A 548 -10.82 10.28 -27.10
CA ILE A 548 -11.66 10.09 -25.90
C ILE A 548 -11.53 11.29 -24.96
N LYS A 549 -10.32 11.73 -24.61
CA LYS A 549 -10.12 12.86 -23.70
C LYS A 549 -10.80 14.13 -24.23
N GLN A 550 -10.64 14.40 -25.53
CA GLN A 550 -11.31 15.54 -26.20
C GLN A 550 -12.84 15.41 -26.16
N ALA A 551 -13.39 14.22 -26.42
CA ALA A 551 -14.82 13.96 -26.35
C ALA A 551 -15.40 14.15 -24.93
N LEU A 552 -14.58 13.94 -23.90
CA LEU A 552 -14.90 14.20 -22.51
C LEU A 552 -14.68 15.67 -22.09
N GLY A 553 -14.23 16.53 -23.01
CA GLY A 553 -13.92 17.94 -22.72
C GLY A 553 -12.65 18.12 -21.86
N MET A 554 -11.80 17.09 -21.80
CA MET A 554 -10.54 17.11 -21.07
C MET A 554 -9.41 17.56 -22.00
N ASP A 555 -8.43 18.28 -21.45
CA ASP A 555 -7.17 18.47 -22.15
C ASP A 555 -6.48 17.12 -22.32
N ALA A 556 -6.12 16.79 -23.56
CA ALA A 556 -5.48 15.53 -23.86
C ALA A 556 -4.04 15.47 -23.34
N GLY A 557 -3.41 16.63 -23.07
CA GLY A 557 -2.02 16.78 -22.66
C GLY A 557 -1.01 16.58 -23.80
N GLU A 558 -1.48 16.18 -24.98
CA GLU A 558 -0.69 15.93 -26.18
C GLU A 558 -1.55 16.22 -27.42
N THR A 559 -0.95 16.84 -28.44
CA THR A 559 -1.57 17.09 -29.73
C THR A 559 -1.36 15.94 -30.70
N GLY A 560 -2.20 15.85 -31.74
CA GLY A 560 -2.01 14.83 -32.80
C GLY A 560 -0.64 14.93 -33.50
N GLU A 561 -0.10 16.13 -33.66
CA GLU A 561 1.23 16.35 -34.25
C GLU A 561 2.37 15.86 -33.34
N GLN A 562 2.26 16.12 -32.02
CA GLN A 562 3.19 15.58 -31.03
C GLN A 562 3.15 14.05 -31.02
N ARG A 563 1.95 13.45 -31.06
CA ARG A 563 1.77 12.00 -31.14
C ARG A 563 2.39 11.40 -32.40
N HIS A 564 2.17 12.03 -33.56
CA HIS A 564 2.77 11.60 -34.82
C HIS A 564 4.31 11.64 -34.75
N SER A 565 4.86 12.75 -34.23
CA SER A 565 6.31 12.89 -34.03
C SER A 565 6.87 11.84 -33.07
N ALA A 566 6.12 11.50 -32.02
CA ALA A 566 6.46 10.46 -31.07
C ALA A 566 6.45 9.06 -31.68
N LEU A 567 5.52 8.75 -32.58
CA LEU A 567 5.47 7.50 -33.33
C LEU A 567 6.64 7.37 -34.32
N GLU A 568 6.99 8.45 -35.02
CA GLU A 568 8.18 8.47 -35.88
C GLU A 568 9.47 8.29 -35.07
N ALA A 569 9.55 8.86 -33.87
CA ALA A 569 10.68 8.64 -32.96
C ALA A 569 10.77 7.17 -32.51
N LEU A 570 9.64 6.53 -32.20
CA LEU A 570 9.59 5.10 -31.88
C LEU A 570 10.07 4.26 -33.07
N ARG A 571 9.56 4.53 -34.28
CA ARG A 571 9.95 3.81 -35.51
C ARG A 571 11.46 3.89 -35.74
N ARG A 572 12.05 5.08 -35.60
CA ARG A 572 13.51 5.25 -35.73
C ARG A 572 14.28 4.44 -34.68
N ALA A 573 13.83 4.44 -33.42
CA ALA A 573 14.47 3.67 -32.35
C ALA A 573 14.42 2.15 -32.61
N LEU A 574 13.27 1.65 -33.08
CA LEU A 574 13.10 0.24 -33.47
C LEU A 574 14.01 -0.15 -34.65
N GLN A 575 14.05 0.68 -35.70
CA GLN A 575 14.90 0.45 -36.87
C GLN A 575 16.39 0.42 -36.52
N GLN A 576 16.85 1.29 -35.60
CA GLN A 576 18.24 1.28 -35.13
C GLN A 576 18.63 -0.04 -34.44
N HIS A 577 17.67 -0.80 -33.92
CA HIS A 577 17.86 -2.08 -33.26
C HIS A 577 17.45 -3.28 -34.14
N GLY A 578 17.19 -3.06 -35.43
CA GLY A 578 16.82 -4.11 -36.37
C GLY A 578 15.42 -4.70 -36.12
N LEU A 579 14.54 -3.99 -35.41
CA LEU A 579 13.16 -4.39 -35.18
C LEU A 579 12.26 -3.77 -36.27
N GLU A 580 11.40 -4.59 -36.86
CA GLU A 580 10.37 -4.12 -37.80
C GLU A 580 9.29 -3.34 -37.03
N SER A 581 8.81 -2.25 -37.64
CA SER A 581 7.89 -1.28 -37.04
C SER A 581 6.42 -1.62 -37.25
#